data_AF-A0A966JCA9-F1
#
_entry.id   AF-A0A966JCA9-F1
#
_cell.length_a   1.000
_cell.length_b   1.000
_cell.length_c   1.000
_cell.angle_alpha   90.00
_cell.angle_beta   90.00
_cell.angle_gamma   90.00
#
_symmetry.space_group_name_H-M   'P 1'
#
loop_
_entity.id
_entity.type
_entity.pdbx_description
1 polymer ?
#
loop_
_entity_poly.entity_id
_entity_poly.type
_entity_poly.pdbx_seq_one_letter_code
_entity_poly.pdbx_strand_id
1 'polypeptide(L)'
;LVRSETSPEDVHGMMVAEGILTSRGGLVSHAAVVARGWGTPAVVGAEQVRIEGRRFSVGNTVVKQGDVISIDGQSGEIMLGALEMANAEPPKEYDVILSWADAIRKGRLAVRANADTGADAAVARDKGAEGIGLCRTEHMFLAPDRLPIVRAMILADTPRKEAKALEQLRVAQQADFEEILEAMDGLPVTIRLLDPPLHEFLPSVEELKVKAAKRGLSSRDEKLLAAAESWAEHNPMIGTRGVRLGVIKPGLYAMQVRALLDAAAKLREAGGRPIVEIMIPLTVTREELALARSWVQEEVDAALKGMRRKPNISIGTMVETPRAAVRADEIAEAADFFSFGTNDLTQLTFGFSRDDVESRMMPAYLEQGLLKRNPFDTIDQSGVGDLVRLGAERGRSTKPDLKLGVCGEHGGDPESIDLFYRLGLDYVSCSPFRVPIARLSAAQAIVGSSDSQK
;
A
#
# COMPACT_ATOMS: atom_id res chain seq x y z
N LEU A 1 12.78 12.99 12.17
CA LEU A 1 13.56 11.74 12.21
C LEU A 1 14.69 11.83 11.18
N VAL A 2 15.95 11.59 11.59
CA VAL A 2 17.09 11.55 10.66
C VAL A 2 17.69 10.14 10.66
N ARG A 3 17.71 9.45 9.51
CA ARG A 3 18.16 8.05 9.38
C ARG A 3 18.95 7.84 8.11
N SER A 4 19.74 6.77 8.03
CA SER A 4 20.45 6.44 6.80
C SER A 4 19.46 6.04 5.71
N GLU A 5 18.56 5.13 6.10
CA GLU A 5 17.39 4.60 5.40
C GLU A 5 16.37 4.24 6.49
N THR A 6 15.09 4.11 6.13
CA THR A 6 14.04 3.66 7.06
C THR A 6 13.61 2.25 6.72
N SER A 7 13.32 1.44 7.72
CA SER A 7 12.71 0.12 7.57
C SER A 7 11.31 0.07 8.21
N PRO A 8 10.57 -1.05 8.06
CA PRO A 8 9.31 -1.26 8.78
C PRO A 8 9.41 -1.08 10.31
N GLU A 9 10.59 -1.28 10.90
CA GLU A 9 10.82 -1.07 12.33
C GLU A 9 10.81 0.42 12.73
N ASP A 10 11.10 1.31 11.78
CA ASP A 10 11.17 2.76 11.99
C ASP A 10 9.78 3.44 11.90
N VAL A 11 8.72 2.74 11.46
CA VAL A 11 7.37 3.29 11.18
C VAL A 11 6.83 4.08 12.36
N HIS A 12 6.97 3.57 13.59
CA HIS A 12 6.49 4.29 14.78
C HIS A 12 7.23 5.61 15.00
N GLY A 13 8.55 5.62 14.81
CA GLY A 13 9.38 6.82 14.92
C GLY A 13 9.11 7.82 13.79
N MET A 14 8.71 7.33 12.61
CA MET A 14 8.31 8.17 11.49
C MET A 14 6.96 8.83 11.75
N MET A 15 5.99 8.09 12.33
CA MET A 15 4.62 8.57 12.57
C MET A 15 4.57 9.73 13.56
N VAL A 16 5.48 9.74 14.55
CA VAL A 16 5.57 10.81 15.56
C VAL A 16 6.52 11.93 15.15
N ALA A 17 7.20 11.83 13.99
CA ALA A 17 8.14 12.83 13.54
C ALA A 17 7.44 13.96 12.76
N GLU A 18 7.83 15.20 13.02
CA GLU A 18 7.35 16.38 12.26
C GLU A 18 7.97 16.47 10.86
N GLY A 19 9.07 15.75 10.62
CA GLY A 19 9.71 15.67 9.32
C GLY A 19 10.70 14.51 9.25
N ILE A 20 10.94 13.97 8.06
CA ILE A 20 11.81 12.82 7.84
C ILE A 20 12.98 13.22 6.92
N LEU A 21 14.19 12.89 7.33
CA LEU A 21 15.41 13.09 6.54
C LEU A 21 16.13 11.76 6.39
N THR A 22 16.33 11.30 5.16
CA THR A 22 17.18 10.13 4.89
C THR A 22 18.36 10.45 4.00
N SER A 23 19.53 9.88 4.31
CA SER A 23 20.72 10.02 3.45
C SER A 23 20.65 9.17 2.18
N ARG A 24 19.80 8.13 2.16
CA ARG A 24 19.58 7.19 1.06
C ARG A 24 18.10 7.01 0.78
N GLY A 25 17.79 6.38 -0.36
CA GLY A 25 16.42 6.19 -0.86
C GLY A 25 15.97 7.37 -1.71
N GLY A 26 15.05 7.15 -2.66
CA GLY A 26 14.46 8.25 -3.44
C GLY A 26 12.97 8.41 -3.21
N LEU A 27 12.27 9.07 -4.14
CA LEU A 27 10.87 9.49 -3.99
C LEU A 27 9.93 8.32 -3.73
N VAL A 28 10.36 7.11 -4.00
CA VAL A 28 9.55 5.90 -3.87
C VAL A 28 9.98 4.96 -2.75
N SER A 29 11.02 5.33 -2.00
CA SER A 29 11.51 4.58 -0.83
C SER A 29 10.44 4.43 0.25
N HIS A 30 10.64 3.47 1.17
CA HIS A 30 9.79 3.31 2.35
C HIS A 30 9.53 4.65 3.06
N ALA A 31 10.58 5.45 3.29
CA ALA A 31 10.49 6.77 3.90
C ALA A 31 9.53 7.69 3.14
N ALA A 32 9.70 7.81 1.82
CA ALA A 32 8.94 8.73 0.99
C ALA A 32 7.48 8.31 0.81
N VAL A 33 7.21 7.01 0.63
CA VAL A 33 5.85 6.48 0.48
C VAL A 33 5.05 6.69 1.77
N VAL A 34 5.65 6.34 2.91
CA VAL A 34 5.01 6.49 4.21
C VAL A 34 4.79 7.97 4.55
N ALA A 35 5.80 8.82 4.32
CA ALA A 35 5.71 10.27 4.54
C ALA A 35 4.62 10.91 3.68
N ARG A 36 4.54 10.58 2.37
CA ARG A 36 3.44 11.04 1.51
C ARG A 36 2.08 10.48 1.90
N GLY A 37 2.05 9.28 2.48
CA GLY A 37 0.87 8.69 3.10
C GLY A 37 0.28 9.60 4.17
N TRP A 38 1.15 10.09 5.06
CA TRP A 38 0.78 10.90 6.22
C TRP A 38 0.83 12.42 6.00
N GLY A 39 1.28 12.88 4.84
CA GLY A 39 1.50 14.31 4.59
C GLY A 39 2.65 14.88 5.43
N THR A 40 3.55 14.04 5.93
CA THR A 40 4.74 14.47 6.68
C THR A 40 5.80 14.97 5.70
N PRO A 41 6.35 16.18 5.87
CA PRO A 41 7.48 16.66 5.07
C PRO A 41 8.65 15.68 5.13
N ALA A 42 9.17 15.28 3.96
CA ALA A 42 10.30 14.37 3.89
C ALA A 42 11.29 14.78 2.80
N VAL A 43 12.57 14.76 3.16
CA VAL A 43 13.69 14.87 2.23
C VAL A 43 14.43 13.54 2.26
N VAL A 44 14.40 12.84 1.13
CA VAL A 44 15.00 11.51 0.98
C VAL A 44 16.15 11.56 0.00
N GLY A 45 17.17 10.73 0.22
CA GLY A 45 18.33 10.68 -0.69
C GLY A 45 19.26 11.88 -0.55
N ALA A 46 19.34 12.47 0.64
CA ALA A 46 20.28 13.55 0.92
C ALA A 46 21.72 13.01 1.06
N GLU A 47 22.37 12.68 -0.06
CA GLU A 47 23.65 11.97 -0.10
C GLU A 47 24.80 12.68 0.63
N GLN A 48 24.73 14.01 0.75
CA GLN A 48 25.71 14.82 1.47
C GLN A 48 25.61 14.68 2.99
N VAL A 49 24.48 14.16 3.49
CA VAL A 49 24.24 13.93 4.92
C VAL A 49 25.00 12.67 5.35
N ARG A 50 26.00 12.85 6.23
CA ARG A 50 26.69 11.75 6.89
C ARG A 50 26.24 11.61 8.32
N ILE A 51 25.66 10.47 8.66
CA ILE A 51 25.08 10.20 9.98
C ILE A 51 26.06 9.36 10.79
N GLU A 52 26.40 9.83 11.99
CA GLU A 52 27.30 9.15 12.92
C GLU A 52 26.74 9.16 14.35
N GLY A 53 26.25 8.02 14.82
CA GLY A 53 25.70 7.91 16.16
C GLY A 53 24.47 8.81 16.36
N ARG A 54 24.59 9.84 17.19
CA ARG A 54 23.51 10.79 17.55
C ARG A 54 23.72 12.19 16.96
N ARG A 55 24.41 12.27 15.82
CA ARG A 55 24.67 13.50 15.07
C ARG A 55 24.71 13.21 13.58
N PHE A 56 24.52 14.23 12.77
CA PHE A 56 24.83 14.18 11.34
C PHE A 56 25.65 15.41 10.93
N SER A 57 26.35 15.29 9.81
CA SER A 57 27.16 16.37 9.25
C SER A 57 26.89 16.54 7.76
N VAL A 58 26.91 17.79 7.31
CA VAL A 58 26.87 18.19 5.90
C VAL A 58 28.02 19.17 5.68
N GLY A 59 29.06 18.75 4.95
CA GLY A 59 30.31 19.51 4.85
C GLY A 59 30.92 19.78 6.22
N ASN A 60 31.06 21.07 6.57
CA ASN A 60 31.61 21.51 7.87
C ASN A 60 30.55 21.71 8.97
N THR A 61 29.27 21.63 8.61
CA THR A 61 28.15 21.83 9.56
C THR A 61 27.85 20.52 10.27
N VAL A 62 27.79 20.56 11.61
CA VAL A 62 27.45 19.41 12.45
C VAL A 62 26.19 19.71 13.24
N VAL A 63 25.20 18.84 13.11
CA VAL A 63 23.91 18.91 13.82
C VAL A 63 23.82 17.74 14.79
N LYS A 64 23.55 18.02 16.06
CA LYS A 64 23.48 17.03 17.14
C LYS A 64 22.04 16.70 17.47
N GLN A 65 21.84 15.57 18.16
CA GLN A 65 20.55 15.22 18.72
C GLN A 65 20.03 16.35 19.63
N GLY A 66 18.80 16.80 19.36
CA GLY A 66 18.14 17.88 20.08
C GLY A 66 18.27 19.25 19.40
N ASP A 67 19.19 19.39 18.44
CA ASP A 67 19.24 20.60 17.63
C ASP A 67 18.04 20.65 16.68
N VAL A 68 17.46 21.83 16.52
CA VAL A 68 16.30 22.04 15.65
C VAL A 68 16.75 22.23 14.22
N ILE A 69 16.08 21.53 13.31
CA ILE A 69 16.19 21.71 11.86
C ILE A 69 14.79 21.86 11.29
N SER A 70 14.68 22.62 10.21
CA SER A 70 13.47 22.74 9.41
C SER A 70 13.66 22.00 8.09
N ILE A 71 12.62 21.32 7.63
CA ILE A 71 12.64 20.49 6.42
C ILE A 71 11.56 21.01 5.48
N ASP A 72 11.95 21.36 4.26
CA ASP A 72 11.03 21.63 3.17
C ASP A 72 11.02 20.44 2.21
N GLY A 73 9.95 19.63 2.29
CA GLY A 73 9.77 18.46 1.44
C GLY A 73 9.48 18.77 -0.02
N GLN A 74 9.16 20.02 -0.38
CA GLN A 74 8.90 20.43 -1.76
C GLN A 74 10.19 20.86 -2.47
N SER A 75 10.99 21.74 -1.84
CA SER A 75 12.26 22.20 -2.43
C SER A 75 13.41 21.22 -2.18
N GLY A 76 13.29 20.33 -1.20
CA GLY A 76 14.38 19.46 -0.78
C GLY A 76 15.35 20.11 0.21
N GLU A 77 15.07 21.34 0.68
CA GLU A 77 15.96 22.10 1.53
C GLU A 77 15.91 21.66 3.00
N ILE A 78 17.09 21.62 3.62
CA ILE A 78 17.27 21.35 5.05
C ILE A 78 17.91 22.60 5.66
N MET A 79 17.21 23.22 6.58
CA MET A 79 17.57 24.52 7.14
C MET A 79 17.86 24.39 8.63
N LEU A 80 18.88 25.11 9.11
CA LEU A 80 19.23 25.12 10.53
C LEU A 80 18.26 26.01 11.31
N GLY A 81 17.83 25.51 12.47
CA GLY A 81 16.91 26.23 13.36
C GLY A 81 15.43 26.03 13.02
N ALA A 82 14.57 26.60 13.86
CA ALA A 82 13.13 26.62 13.67
C ALA A 82 12.77 27.75 12.70
N LEU A 83 12.13 27.41 11.59
CA LEU A 83 11.47 28.39 10.73
C LEU A 83 10.02 28.56 11.15
N GLU A 84 9.50 29.77 11.00
CA GLU A 84 8.08 30.03 11.19
C GLU A 84 7.28 29.33 10.09
N MET A 85 6.46 28.35 10.49
CA MET A 85 5.54 27.69 9.58
C MET A 85 4.26 28.53 9.47
N ALA A 86 3.90 28.92 8.25
CA ALA A 86 2.60 29.48 8.00
C ALA A 86 1.55 28.36 8.02
N ASN A 87 0.67 28.35 9.03
CA ASN A 87 -0.55 27.56 9.00
C ASN A 87 -1.49 28.18 7.96
N ALA A 88 -1.36 27.77 6.70
CA ALA A 88 -2.27 28.18 5.65
C ALA A 88 -3.55 27.34 5.73
N GLU A 89 -4.64 27.92 6.24
CA GLU A 89 -5.97 27.38 5.99
C GLU A 89 -6.28 27.54 4.50
N PRO A 90 -6.84 26.52 3.83
CA PRO A 90 -7.21 26.64 2.43
C PRO A 90 -8.26 27.76 2.26
N PRO A 91 -8.15 28.56 1.19
CA PRO A 91 -9.12 29.63 0.92
C PRO A 91 -10.51 29.03 0.62
N LYS A 92 -11.61 29.77 0.86
CA LYS A 92 -12.98 29.25 0.67
C LYS A 92 -13.26 28.76 -0.77
N GLU A 93 -12.56 29.34 -1.74
CA GLU A 93 -12.62 28.98 -3.15
C GLU A 93 -12.15 27.53 -3.40
N TYR A 94 -11.32 26.98 -2.51
CA TYR A 94 -10.88 25.58 -2.54
C TYR A 94 -12.08 24.61 -2.52
N ASP A 95 -12.99 24.77 -1.57
CA ASP A 95 -14.16 23.90 -1.43
C ASP A 95 -15.13 24.06 -2.61
N VAL A 96 -15.26 25.29 -3.13
CA VAL A 96 -16.08 25.58 -4.31
C VAL A 96 -15.55 24.82 -5.52
N ILE A 97 -14.25 24.91 -5.80
CA ILE A 97 -13.62 24.21 -6.94
C ILE A 97 -13.79 22.70 -6.79
N LEU A 98 -13.56 22.14 -5.61
CA LEU A 98 -13.70 20.71 -5.37
C LEU A 98 -15.15 20.23 -5.49
N SER A 99 -16.13 21.06 -5.10
CA SER A 99 -17.54 20.74 -5.30
C SER A 99 -17.92 20.66 -6.78
N TRP A 100 -17.37 21.53 -7.63
CA TRP A 100 -17.54 21.46 -9.08
C TRP A 100 -16.85 20.22 -9.66
N ALA A 101 -15.64 19.92 -9.19
CA ALA A 101 -14.92 18.72 -9.60
C ALA A 101 -15.71 17.45 -9.28
N ASP A 102 -16.30 17.35 -8.08
CA ASP A 102 -17.17 16.25 -7.68
C ASP A 102 -18.42 16.14 -8.56
N ALA A 103 -19.06 17.27 -8.88
CA ALA A 103 -20.22 17.28 -9.75
C ALA A 103 -19.90 16.75 -11.16
N ILE A 104 -18.73 17.11 -11.72
CA ILE A 104 -18.26 16.67 -13.03
C ILE A 104 -17.92 15.18 -13.04
N ARG A 105 -17.23 14.70 -12.01
CA ARG A 105 -16.72 13.31 -11.96
C ARG A 105 -17.74 12.27 -11.53
N LYS A 106 -18.84 12.70 -10.90
CA LYS A 106 -19.86 11.82 -10.32
C LYS A 106 -20.34 10.76 -11.32
N GLY A 107 -20.20 9.49 -10.94
CA GLY A 107 -20.62 8.34 -11.75
C GLY A 107 -19.71 8.01 -12.94
N ARG A 108 -18.56 8.69 -13.09
CA ARG A 108 -17.61 8.48 -14.19
C ARG A 108 -16.26 7.99 -13.69
N LEU A 109 -15.73 8.59 -12.63
CA LEU A 109 -14.51 8.14 -11.97
C LEU A 109 -14.57 8.46 -10.48
N ALA A 110 -14.61 7.42 -9.65
CA ALA A 110 -14.55 7.58 -8.21
C ALA A 110 -13.12 7.82 -7.72
N VAL A 111 -12.98 8.58 -6.64
CA VAL A 111 -11.68 8.79 -5.98
C VAL A 111 -11.73 8.14 -4.60
N ARG A 112 -10.98 7.05 -4.45
CA ARG A 112 -10.81 6.33 -3.19
C ARG A 112 -9.46 6.66 -2.55
N ALA A 113 -9.25 6.18 -1.33
CA ALA A 113 -7.99 6.33 -0.63
C ALA A 113 -7.26 5.01 -0.38
N ASN A 114 -5.94 5.10 -0.28
CA ASN A 114 -5.08 4.07 0.29
C ASN A 114 -4.90 4.42 1.77
N ALA A 115 -5.52 3.67 2.67
CA ALA A 115 -5.48 3.92 4.10
C ALA A 115 -5.49 2.60 4.87
N ASP A 116 -4.60 2.49 5.86
CA ASP A 116 -4.31 1.23 6.54
C ASP A 116 -4.72 1.26 8.02
N THR A 117 -5.20 2.41 8.53
CA THR A 117 -5.64 2.62 9.91
C THR A 117 -6.98 3.35 9.95
N GLY A 118 -7.71 3.25 11.07
CA GLY A 118 -8.96 3.99 11.27
C GLY A 118 -8.79 5.51 11.18
N ALA A 119 -7.67 6.03 11.70
CA ALA A 119 -7.32 7.44 11.63
C ALA A 119 -7.09 7.90 10.18
N ASP A 120 -6.29 7.16 9.40
CA ASP A 120 -6.04 7.48 7.99
C ASP A 120 -7.33 7.41 7.16
N ALA A 121 -8.19 6.43 7.44
CA ALA A 121 -9.50 6.29 6.80
C ALA A 121 -10.42 7.48 7.11
N ALA A 122 -10.45 7.95 8.36
CA ALA A 122 -11.21 9.13 8.75
C ALA A 122 -10.69 10.40 8.03
N VAL A 123 -9.37 10.60 7.99
CA VAL A 123 -8.73 11.72 7.26
C VAL A 123 -9.03 11.66 5.76
N ALA A 124 -8.98 10.47 5.16
CA ALA A 124 -9.33 10.29 3.75
C ALA A 124 -10.78 10.66 3.46
N ARG A 125 -11.70 10.22 4.33
CA ARG A 125 -13.14 10.53 4.21
C ARG A 125 -13.40 12.03 4.32
N ASP A 126 -12.77 12.70 5.28
CA ASP A 126 -12.84 14.16 5.45
C ASP A 126 -12.37 14.90 4.19
N LYS A 127 -11.32 14.39 3.53
CA LYS A 127 -10.81 14.93 2.25
C LYS A 127 -11.66 14.57 1.03
N GLY A 128 -12.78 13.88 1.22
CA GLY A 128 -13.76 13.56 0.18
C GLY A 128 -13.53 12.24 -0.55
N ALA A 129 -12.80 11.29 0.06
CA ALA A 129 -12.65 9.95 -0.50
C ALA A 129 -13.98 9.18 -0.49
N GLU A 130 -14.27 8.46 -1.56
CA GLU A 130 -15.49 7.68 -1.76
C GLU A 130 -15.32 6.20 -1.39
N GLY A 131 -14.44 5.94 -0.43
CA GLY A 131 -14.08 4.62 0.06
C GLY A 131 -12.58 4.38 0.09
N ILE A 132 -12.20 3.16 0.44
CA ILE A 132 -10.81 2.68 0.43
C ILE A 132 -10.62 1.77 -0.78
N GLY A 133 -9.62 2.07 -1.61
CA GLY A 133 -9.24 1.22 -2.75
C GLY A 133 -8.07 0.30 -2.43
N LEU A 134 -7.35 0.56 -1.33
CA LEU A 134 -6.29 -0.30 -0.81
C LEU A 134 -6.08 -0.05 0.69
N CYS A 135 -6.40 -1.05 1.51
CA CYS A 135 -5.91 -1.20 2.87
C CYS A 135 -4.93 -2.36 2.92
N ARG A 136 -3.70 -2.09 3.34
CA ARG A 136 -2.59 -3.04 3.47
C ARG A 136 -2.62 -3.65 4.86
N THR A 137 -2.85 -4.96 4.96
CA THR A 137 -2.91 -5.64 6.26
C THR A 137 -1.56 -5.72 6.95
N GLU A 138 -0.46 -5.43 6.27
CA GLU A 138 0.86 -5.81 6.74
C GLU A 138 1.44 -4.77 7.69
N HIS A 139 1.02 -3.52 7.52
CA HIS A 139 1.23 -2.46 8.49
C HIS A 139 0.57 -2.77 9.84
N MET A 140 -0.55 -3.51 9.86
CA MET A 140 -1.19 -3.95 11.10
C MET A 140 -0.33 -5.00 11.84
N PHE A 141 0.39 -5.84 11.09
CA PHE A 141 1.24 -6.89 11.67
C PHE A 141 2.61 -6.41 12.14
N LEU A 142 3.07 -5.27 11.64
CA LEU A 142 4.35 -4.65 11.99
C LEU A 142 4.30 -3.87 13.32
N ALA A 143 3.11 -3.65 13.88
CA ALA A 143 2.96 -2.97 15.16
C ALA A 143 3.75 -3.70 16.28
N PRO A 144 4.40 -2.96 17.22
CA PRO A 144 5.33 -3.55 18.20
C PRO A 144 4.75 -4.66 19.07
N ASP A 145 3.46 -4.63 19.35
CA ASP A 145 2.75 -5.63 20.13
C ASP A 145 2.30 -6.84 19.28
N ARG A 146 2.23 -6.70 17.95
CA ARG A 146 1.83 -7.74 16.98
C ARG A 146 3.01 -8.51 16.42
N LEU A 147 4.14 -7.84 16.18
CA LEU A 147 5.34 -8.45 15.62
C LEU A 147 5.81 -9.70 16.39
N PRO A 148 5.76 -9.77 17.74
CA PRO A 148 6.07 -10.99 18.48
C PRO A 148 5.12 -12.16 18.18
N ILE A 149 3.85 -11.88 17.87
CA ILE A 149 2.82 -12.88 17.55
C ILE A 149 3.08 -13.44 16.15
N VAL A 150 3.39 -12.57 15.17
CA VAL A 150 3.79 -12.98 13.81
C VAL A 150 5.03 -13.87 13.86
N ARG A 151 6.06 -13.45 14.60
CA ARG A 151 7.27 -14.26 14.81
C ARG A 151 6.95 -15.61 15.46
N ALA A 152 6.00 -15.67 16.39
CA ALA A 152 5.56 -16.93 16.99
C ALA A 152 4.87 -17.87 15.98
N MET A 153 4.09 -17.32 15.05
CA MET A 153 3.51 -18.07 13.93
C MET A 153 4.60 -18.62 13.00
N ILE A 154 5.59 -17.79 12.62
CA ILE A 154 6.70 -18.20 11.75
C ILE A 154 7.51 -19.34 12.39
N LEU A 155 7.77 -19.26 13.70
CA LEU A 155 8.56 -20.23 14.45
C LEU A 155 7.76 -21.47 14.91
N ALA A 156 6.48 -21.57 14.57
CA ALA A 156 5.65 -22.69 15.01
C ALA A 156 6.12 -24.00 14.38
N ASP A 157 6.42 -24.98 15.23
CA ASP A 157 6.89 -26.33 14.86
C ASP A 157 5.76 -27.38 14.82
N THR A 158 4.54 -26.98 15.18
CA THR A 158 3.38 -27.86 15.28
C THR A 158 2.12 -27.12 14.82
N PRO A 159 1.17 -27.81 14.15
CA PRO A 159 -0.08 -27.19 13.70
C PRO A 159 -0.87 -26.52 14.83
N ARG A 160 -0.80 -27.07 16.05
CA ARG A 160 -1.46 -26.49 17.23
C ARG A 160 -0.87 -25.15 17.66
N LYS A 161 0.46 -24.99 17.60
CA LYS A 161 1.12 -23.71 17.93
C LYS A 161 0.84 -22.67 16.85
N GLU A 162 0.87 -23.08 15.59
CA GLU A 162 0.58 -22.19 14.45
C GLU A 162 -0.87 -21.70 14.51
N ALA A 163 -1.85 -22.59 14.70
CA ALA A 163 -3.25 -22.22 14.87
C ALA A 163 -3.49 -21.27 16.06
N LYS A 164 -2.76 -21.46 17.18
CA LYS A 164 -2.83 -20.55 18.33
C LYS A 164 -2.30 -19.16 17.99
N ALA A 165 -1.19 -19.07 17.28
CA ALA A 165 -0.62 -17.78 16.86
C ALA A 165 -1.53 -17.08 15.84
N LEU A 166 -2.09 -17.83 14.88
CA LEU A 166 -3.08 -17.31 13.93
C LEU A 166 -4.32 -16.75 14.65
N GLU A 167 -4.87 -17.44 15.65
CA GLU A 167 -6.02 -16.90 16.40
C GLU A 167 -5.67 -15.62 17.18
N GLN A 168 -4.45 -15.52 17.71
CA GLN A 168 -4.00 -14.27 18.35
C GLN A 168 -3.89 -13.12 17.35
N LEU A 169 -3.38 -13.39 16.14
CA LEU A 169 -3.36 -12.42 15.04
C LEU A 169 -4.78 -12.04 14.60
N ARG A 170 -5.72 -12.99 14.58
CA ARG A 170 -7.12 -12.74 14.22
C ARG A 170 -7.76 -11.70 15.13
N VAL A 171 -7.67 -11.92 16.45
CA VAL A 171 -8.24 -11.02 17.46
C VAL A 171 -7.61 -9.64 17.36
N ALA A 172 -6.30 -9.60 17.16
CA ALA A 172 -5.55 -8.38 16.98
C ALA A 172 -6.05 -7.55 15.78
N GLN A 173 -6.15 -8.20 14.63
CA GLN A 173 -6.51 -7.57 13.36
C GLN A 173 -8.00 -7.19 13.27
N GLN A 174 -8.87 -7.92 13.96
CA GLN A 174 -10.30 -7.60 14.01
C GLN A 174 -10.52 -6.18 14.55
N ALA A 175 -9.79 -5.78 15.60
CA ALA A 175 -9.90 -4.44 16.17
C ALA A 175 -9.56 -3.34 15.14
N ASP A 176 -8.47 -3.53 14.39
CA ASP A 176 -8.06 -2.59 13.34
C ASP A 176 -9.12 -2.45 12.23
N PHE A 177 -9.73 -3.58 11.83
CA PHE A 177 -10.81 -3.57 10.85
C PHE A 177 -12.09 -2.92 11.37
N GLU A 178 -12.42 -3.06 12.66
CA GLU A 178 -13.57 -2.38 13.26
C GLU A 178 -13.43 -0.86 13.12
N GLU A 179 -12.26 -0.31 13.44
CA GLU A 179 -11.99 1.13 13.32
C GLU A 179 -12.08 1.63 11.87
N ILE A 180 -11.50 0.89 10.93
CA ILE A 180 -11.52 1.25 9.50
C ILE A 180 -12.94 1.20 8.93
N LEU A 181 -13.69 0.14 9.23
CA LEU A 181 -15.04 -0.04 8.73
C LEU A 181 -16.00 1.01 9.33
N GLU A 182 -15.83 1.37 10.60
CA GLU A 182 -16.60 2.44 11.23
C GLU A 182 -16.31 3.79 10.57
N ALA A 183 -15.03 4.14 10.37
CA ALA A 183 -14.62 5.37 9.71
C ALA A 183 -15.19 5.48 8.28
N MET A 184 -15.38 4.35 7.60
CA MET A 184 -15.87 4.27 6.21
C MET A 184 -17.29 3.74 6.09
N ASP A 185 -18.12 3.84 7.14
CA ASP A 185 -19.47 3.28 7.08
C ASP A 185 -20.30 3.85 5.91
N GLY A 186 -20.93 2.95 5.16
CA GLY A 186 -21.67 3.25 3.93
C GLY A 186 -20.82 3.39 2.66
N LEU A 187 -19.48 3.30 2.77
CA LEU A 187 -18.55 3.36 1.64
C LEU A 187 -17.81 2.03 1.46
N PRO A 188 -17.38 1.69 0.23
CA PRO A 188 -16.63 0.47 -0.05
C PRO A 188 -15.23 0.51 0.54
N VAL A 189 -14.82 -0.57 1.20
CA VAL A 189 -13.50 -0.74 1.80
C VAL A 189 -12.81 -1.96 1.20
N THR A 190 -11.78 -1.73 0.39
CA THR A 190 -10.96 -2.79 -0.22
C THR A 190 -9.78 -3.16 0.68
N ILE A 191 -9.81 -4.38 1.24
CA ILE A 191 -8.73 -4.94 2.06
C ILE A 191 -7.87 -5.88 1.21
N ARG A 192 -6.57 -5.61 1.11
CA ARG A 192 -5.61 -6.52 0.50
C ARG A 192 -5.10 -7.49 1.54
N LEU A 193 -5.17 -8.79 1.24
CA LEU A 193 -4.59 -9.82 2.11
C LEU A 193 -3.05 -9.74 2.11
N LEU A 194 -2.43 -10.35 3.13
CA LEU A 194 -0.99 -10.33 3.35
C LEU A 194 -0.15 -10.60 2.08
N ASP A 195 0.76 -9.69 1.79
CA ASP A 195 1.58 -9.62 0.59
C ASP A 195 3.11 -9.79 0.80
N PRO A 196 3.79 -9.18 1.79
CA PRO A 196 5.23 -9.28 1.94
C PRO A 196 5.67 -10.69 2.35
N PRO A 197 6.91 -11.07 1.98
CA PRO A 197 7.51 -12.33 2.40
C PRO A 197 7.79 -12.36 3.91
N LEU A 198 7.85 -13.56 4.49
CA LEU A 198 7.96 -13.72 5.94
C LEU A 198 9.25 -13.18 6.56
N HIS A 199 10.33 -13.05 5.78
CA HIS A 199 11.59 -12.52 6.29
C HIS A 199 11.50 -11.04 6.69
N GLU A 200 10.55 -10.27 6.15
CA GLU A 200 10.34 -8.88 6.56
C GLU A 200 9.84 -8.75 8.01
N PHE A 201 9.26 -9.81 8.58
CA PHE A 201 8.84 -9.85 9.98
C PHE A 201 9.91 -10.42 10.93
N LEU A 202 11.03 -10.89 10.38
CA LEU A 202 12.14 -11.45 11.15
C LEU A 202 13.27 -10.43 11.28
N PRO A 203 14.07 -10.48 12.37
CA PRO A 203 15.31 -9.72 12.41
C PRO A 203 16.24 -10.15 11.26
N SER A 204 17.09 -9.25 10.79
CA SER A 204 17.97 -9.57 9.67
C SER A 204 19.00 -10.65 10.05
N VAL A 205 19.39 -11.48 9.08
CA VAL A 205 20.40 -12.53 9.27
C VAL A 205 21.72 -11.93 9.77
N GLU A 206 22.10 -10.77 9.23
CA GLU A 206 23.31 -10.05 9.66
C GLU A 206 23.24 -9.59 11.11
N GLU A 207 22.11 -8.99 11.52
CA GLU A 207 21.91 -8.54 12.90
C GLU A 207 22.06 -9.70 13.88
N LEU A 208 21.41 -10.83 13.58
CA LEU A 208 21.47 -12.02 14.43
C LEU A 208 22.87 -12.65 14.45
N LYS A 209 23.60 -12.67 13.34
CA LYS A 209 25.00 -13.12 13.30
C LYS A 209 25.92 -12.22 14.11
N VAL A 210 25.75 -10.90 14.03
CA VAL A 210 26.50 -9.93 14.83
C VAL A 210 26.19 -10.10 16.32
N LYS A 211 24.91 -10.31 16.67
CA LYS A 211 24.49 -10.60 18.05
C LYS A 211 25.14 -11.88 18.58
N ALA A 212 25.15 -12.94 17.77
CA ALA A 212 25.78 -14.21 18.07
C ALA A 212 27.27 -14.04 18.40
N ALA A 213 28.01 -13.33 17.54
CA ALA A 213 29.44 -13.11 17.70
C ALA A 213 29.78 -12.26 18.94
N LYS A 214 28.93 -11.29 19.31
CA LYS A 214 29.21 -10.36 20.43
C LYS A 214 28.82 -10.91 21.80
N ARG A 215 27.71 -11.64 21.91
CA ARG A 215 27.09 -11.97 23.20
C ARG A 215 26.58 -13.40 23.30
N GLY A 216 26.70 -14.20 22.23
CA GLY A 216 25.99 -15.46 22.09
C GLY A 216 24.49 -15.25 21.79
N LEU A 217 23.82 -16.32 21.37
CA LEU A 217 22.38 -16.31 21.10
C LEU A 217 21.63 -17.01 22.23
N SER A 218 20.44 -16.51 22.56
CA SER A 218 19.49 -17.28 23.35
C SER A 218 18.89 -18.40 22.47
N SER A 219 18.33 -19.45 23.08
CA SER A 219 17.63 -20.51 22.32
C SER A 219 16.51 -19.96 21.42
N ARG A 220 15.89 -18.84 21.79
CA ARG A 220 14.91 -18.14 20.93
C ARG A 220 15.59 -17.46 19.75
N ASP A 221 16.72 -16.78 19.96
CA ASP A 221 17.45 -16.10 18.90
C ASP A 221 18.06 -17.10 17.90
N GLU A 222 18.48 -18.28 18.34
CA GLU A 222 18.93 -19.37 17.46
C GLU A 222 17.83 -19.81 16.50
N LYS A 223 16.59 -19.96 17.02
CA LYS A 223 15.42 -20.27 16.18
C LYS A 223 15.08 -19.14 15.22
N LEU A 224 15.19 -17.88 15.67
CA LEU A 224 14.99 -16.72 14.81
C LEU A 224 16.03 -16.66 13.69
N LEU A 225 17.30 -16.96 13.99
CA LEU A 225 18.37 -16.98 12.99
C LEU A 225 18.12 -18.08 11.95
N ALA A 226 17.81 -19.29 12.40
CA ALA A 226 17.50 -20.40 11.50
C ALA A 226 16.28 -20.08 10.60
N ALA A 227 15.25 -19.46 11.15
CA ALA A 227 14.09 -19.03 10.37
C ALA A 227 14.44 -17.91 9.39
N ALA A 228 15.21 -16.90 9.82
CA ALA A 228 15.63 -15.80 8.96
C ALA A 228 16.49 -16.29 7.79
N GLU A 229 17.39 -17.24 8.02
CA GLU A 229 18.18 -17.88 6.96
C GLU A 229 17.32 -18.73 6.02
N SER A 230 16.32 -19.44 6.56
CA SER A 230 15.42 -20.28 5.75
C SER A 230 14.46 -19.48 4.87
N TRP A 231 14.02 -18.30 5.32
CA TRP A 231 13.10 -17.43 4.59
C TRP A 231 13.80 -16.33 3.79
N ALA A 232 15.13 -16.25 3.88
CA ALA A 232 15.93 -15.31 3.10
C ALA A 232 15.83 -15.65 1.61
N GLU A 233 15.50 -14.66 0.81
CA GLU A 233 15.42 -14.77 -0.64
C GLU A 233 16.38 -13.78 -1.28
N HIS A 234 16.97 -14.16 -2.41
CA HIS A 234 17.89 -13.28 -3.15
C HIS A 234 17.15 -12.06 -3.74
N ASN A 235 15.90 -12.26 -4.18
CA ASN A 235 15.06 -11.22 -4.76
C ASN A 235 13.66 -11.27 -4.13
N PRO A 236 13.47 -10.67 -2.93
CA PRO A 236 12.20 -10.70 -2.19
C PRO A 236 10.98 -10.24 -2.99
N MET A 237 11.15 -9.28 -3.90
CA MET A 237 10.08 -8.70 -4.71
C MET A 237 9.39 -9.74 -5.62
N ILE A 238 10.12 -10.74 -6.13
CA ILE A 238 9.58 -11.81 -6.98
C ILE A 238 9.51 -13.17 -6.28
N GLY A 239 9.67 -13.19 -4.96
CA GLY A 239 9.81 -14.40 -4.15
C GLY A 239 8.49 -15.00 -3.62
N THR A 240 8.58 -15.58 -2.43
CA THR A 240 7.51 -16.33 -1.74
C THR A 240 6.66 -15.36 -0.91
N ARG A 241 5.76 -14.67 -1.62
CA ARG A 241 4.96 -13.58 -1.09
C ARG A 241 3.53 -13.61 -1.69
N GLY A 242 2.63 -12.77 -1.20
CA GLY A 242 1.25 -12.68 -1.69
C GLY A 242 0.50 -14.01 -1.68
N VAL A 243 -0.29 -14.26 -2.71
CA VAL A 243 -1.09 -15.50 -2.82
C VAL A 243 -0.25 -16.78 -2.70
N ARG A 244 1.02 -16.75 -3.13
CA ARG A 244 1.96 -17.89 -3.02
C ARG A 244 2.26 -18.20 -1.56
N LEU A 245 2.44 -17.17 -0.73
CA LEU A 245 2.60 -17.35 0.71
C LEU A 245 1.32 -17.93 1.33
N GLY A 246 0.13 -17.50 0.88
CA GLY A 246 -1.14 -18.10 1.27
C GLY A 246 -1.23 -19.61 0.97
N VAL A 247 -0.66 -20.06 -0.15
CA VAL A 247 -0.55 -21.49 -0.51
C VAL A 247 0.39 -22.23 0.44
N ILE A 248 1.56 -21.66 0.74
CA ILE A 248 2.59 -22.28 1.58
C ILE A 248 2.22 -22.26 3.06
N LYS A 249 1.40 -21.28 3.50
CA LYS A 249 0.92 -21.10 4.87
C LYS A 249 -0.60 -21.17 4.96
N PRO A 250 -1.18 -22.39 4.95
CA PRO A 250 -2.63 -22.58 5.07
C PRO A 250 -3.19 -21.90 6.32
N GLY A 251 -4.37 -21.30 6.18
CA GLY A 251 -5.06 -20.60 7.27
C GLY A 251 -4.67 -19.13 7.44
N LEU A 252 -3.57 -18.67 6.81
CA LEU A 252 -3.14 -17.27 6.90
C LEU A 252 -4.16 -16.29 6.30
N TYR A 253 -4.71 -16.61 5.13
CA TYR A 253 -5.76 -15.81 4.50
C TYR A 253 -7.10 -16.00 5.18
N ALA A 254 -7.47 -17.24 5.53
CA ALA A 254 -8.73 -17.54 6.22
C ALA A 254 -8.85 -16.76 7.54
N MET A 255 -7.76 -16.68 8.30
CA MET A 255 -7.69 -15.89 9.53
C MET A 255 -7.98 -14.40 9.29
N GLN A 256 -7.33 -13.79 8.29
CA GLN A 256 -7.54 -12.36 7.96
C GLN A 256 -8.97 -12.09 7.52
N VAL A 257 -9.52 -12.97 6.68
CA VAL A 257 -10.91 -12.87 6.20
C VAL A 257 -11.87 -13.00 7.37
N ARG A 258 -11.67 -13.94 8.29
CA ARG A 258 -12.52 -14.09 9.47
C ARG A 258 -12.49 -12.84 10.35
N ALA A 259 -11.31 -12.29 10.63
CA ALA A 259 -11.17 -11.04 11.40
C ALA A 259 -11.96 -9.89 10.76
N LEU A 260 -11.88 -9.73 9.44
CA LEU A 260 -12.60 -8.71 8.68
C LEU A 260 -14.12 -8.92 8.71
N LEU A 261 -14.56 -10.16 8.55
CA LEU A 261 -15.98 -10.50 8.55
C LEU A 261 -16.62 -10.37 9.94
N ASP A 262 -15.88 -10.70 11.01
CA ASP A 262 -16.33 -10.49 12.38
C ASP A 262 -16.49 -8.98 12.67
N ALA A 263 -15.53 -8.15 12.23
CA ALA A 263 -15.63 -6.70 12.33
C ALA A 263 -16.83 -6.13 11.54
N ALA A 264 -17.04 -6.60 10.31
CA ALA A 264 -18.18 -6.20 9.49
C ALA A 264 -19.52 -6.66 10.08
N ALA A 265 -19.58 -7.86 10.65
CA ALA A 265 -20.77 -8.37 11.34
C ALA A 265 -21.13 -7.48 12.53
N LYS A 266 -20.13 -7.13 13.36
CA LYS A 266 -20.31 -6.25 14.51
C LYS A 266 -20.83 -4.86 14.11
N LEU A 267 -20.24 -4.23 13.08
CA LEU A 267 -20.73 -2.94 12.58
C LEU A 267 -22.16 -3.05 12.04
N ARG A 268 -22.49 -4.17 11.36
CA ARG A 268 -23.84 -4.42 10.86
C ARG A 268 -24.85 -4.59 11.99
N GLU A 269 -24.49 -5.27 13.07
CA GLU A 269 -25.31 -5.43 14.28
C GLU A 269 -25.55 -4.08 14.97
N ALA A 270 -24.57 -3.19 14.96
CA ALA A 270 -24.68 -1.80 15.43
C ALA A 270 -25.54 -0.90 14.51
N GLY A 271 -26.05 -1.42 13.39
CA GLY A 271 -26.93 -0.69 12.46
C GLY A 271 -26.21 -0.06 11.26
N GLY A 272 -24.88 -0.25 11.16
CA GLY A 272 -24.07 0.23 10.04
C GLY A 272 -24.34 -0.49 8.72
N ARG A 273 -23.68 -0.01 7.68
CA ARG A 273 -23.71 -0.49 6.30
C ARG A 273 -22.29 -0.78 5.76
N PRO A 274 -21.57 -1.76 6.33
CA PRO A 274 -20.28 -2.18 5.78
C PRO A 274 -20.43 -2.72 4.35
N ILE A 275 -19.54 -2.25 3.49
CA ILE A 275 -19.34 -2.71 2.10
C ILE A 275 -17.88 -3.15 2.01
N VAL A 276 -17.65 -4.45 1.96
CA VAL A 276 -16.32 -5.07 2.06
C VAL A 276 -15.89 -5.62 0.71
N GLU A 277 -14.66 -5.32 0.30
CA GLU A 277 -14.06 -5.88 -0.91
C GLU A 277 -12.74 -6.57 -0.50
N ILE A 278 -12.61 -7.87 -0.72
CA ILE A 278 -11.44 -8.67 -0.34
C ILE A 278 -10.56 -8.85 -1.56
N MET A 279 -9.30 -8.42 -1.49
CA MET A 279 -8.37 -8.42 -2.61
C MET A 279 -7.20 -9.37 -2.38
N ILE A 280 -7.01 -10.29 -3.32
CA ILE A 280 -5.90 -11.26 -3.31
C ILE A 280 -4.71 -10.67 -4.11
N PRO A 281 -3.53 -10.48 -3.48
CA PRO A 281 -2.35 -9.93 -4.14
C PRO A 281 -1.57 -10.96 -4.98
N LEU A 282 -0.72 -10.45 -5.87
CA LEU A 282 0.34 -11.12 -6.64
C LEU A 282 -0.11 -12.36 -7.43
N THR A 283 -1.36 -12.33 -7.93
CA THR A 283 -1.92 -13.41 -8.73
C THR A 283 -1.26 -13.48 -10.11
N VAL A 284 -1.01 -14.68 -10.62
CA VAL A 284 -0.49 -14.89 -11.99
C VAL A 284 -1.36 -15.79 -12.86
N THR A 285 -2.17 -16.70 -12.28
CA THR A 285 -3.04 -17.63 -13.02
C THR A 285 -4.46 -17.66 -12.45
N ARG A 286 -5.41 -18.13 -13.26
CA ARG A 286 -6.79 -18.36 -12.83
C ARG A 286 -6.87 -19.41 -11.72
N GLU A 287 -6.10 -20.48 -11.82
CA GLU A 287 -6.12 -21.60 -10.87
C GLU A 287 -5.63 -21.16 -9.48
N GLU A 288 -4.58 -20.35 -9.43
CA GLU A 288 -4.07 -19.78 -8.19
C GLU A 288 -5.11 -18.85 -7.54
N LEU A 289 -5.74 -17.98 -8.35
CA LEU A 289 -6.82 -17.12 -7.85
C LEU A 289 -8.03 -17.92 -7.38
N ALA A 290 -8.45 -18.92 -8.14
CA ALA A 290 -9.61 -19.74 -7.82
C ALA A 290 -9.40 -20.52 -6.52
N LEU A 291 -8.20 -21.06 -6.30
CA LEU A 291 -7.82 -21.70 -5.05
C LEU A 291 -7.85 -20.71 -3.88
N ALA A 292 -7.23 -19.54 -4.02
CA ALA A 292 -7.23 -18.53 -2.97
C ALA A 292 -8.64 -18.00 -2.67
N ARG A 293 -9.45 -17.79 -3.72
CA ARG A 293 -10.86 -17.41 -3.60
C ARG A 293 -11.65 -18.47 -2.85
N SER A 294 -11.40 -19.77 -3.04
CA SER A 294 -12.17 -20.80 -2.34
C SER A 294 -12.00 -20.68 -0.82
N TRP A 295 -10.79 -20.42 -0.34
CA TRP A 295 -10.55 -20.18 1.10
C TRP A 295 -11.28 -18.94 1.62
N VAL A 296 -11.29 -17.86 0.84
CA VAL A 296 -12.02 -16.63 1.19
C VAL A 296 -13.52 -16.91 1.21
N GLN A 297 -14.04 -17.59 0.20
CA GLN A 297 -15.46 -17.91 0.05
C GLN A 297 -15.97 -18.81 1.18
N GLU A 298 -15.17 -19.80 1.62
CA GLU A 298 -15.51 -20.66 2.75
C GLU A 298 -15.74 -19.84 4.04
N GLU A 299 -14.87 -18.87 4.32
CA GLU A 299 -15.02 -17.99 5.49
C GLU A 299 -16.20 -17.02 5.32
N VAL A 300 -16.43 -16.50 4.11
CA VAL A 300 -17.61 -15.68 3.79
C VAL A 300 -18.90 -16.47 4.04
N ASP A 301 -18.99 -17.69 3.53
CA ASP A 301 -20.16 -18.54 3.69
C ASP A 301 -20.38 -18.91 5.16
N ALA A 302 -19.31 -19.17 5.90
CA ALA A 302 -19.36 -19.44 7.34
C ALA A 302 -19.87 -18.23 8.13
N ALA A 303 -19.33 -17.04 7.86
CA ALA A 303 -19.73 -15.82 8.56
C ALA A 303 -21.20 -15.46 8.26
N LEU A 304 -21.60 -15.52 6.99
CA LEU A 304 -22.95 -15.15 6.55
C LEU A 304 -24.05 -16.14 6.98
N LYS A 305 -23.67 -17.30 7.51
CA LYS A 305 -24.61 -18.36 7.92
C LYS A 305 -25.50 -17.87 9.07
N GLY A 306 -26.81 -17.84 8.83
CA GLY A 306 -27.79 -17.43 9.83
C GLY A 306 -27.97 -15.92 10.01
N MET A 307 -27.18 -15.09 9.31
CA MET A 307 -27.39 -13.63 9.32
C MET A 307 -28.64 -13.24 8.54
N ARG A 308 -29.54 -12.47 9.17
CA ARG A 308 -30.74 -11.90 8.52
C ARG A 308 -30.40 -10.76 7.56
N ARG A 309 -29.38 -9.97 7.87
CA ARG A 309 -28.91 -8.84 7.07
C ARG A 309 -27.44 -9.04 6.73
N LYS A 310 -27.18 -9.43 5.49
CA LYS A 310 -25.82 -9.75 5.02
C LYS A 310 -25.07 -8.46 4.63
N PRO A 311 -23.80 -8.29 5.02
CA PRO A 311 -22.93 -7.27 4.43
C PRO A 311 -22.73 -7.50 2.93
N ASN A 312 -22.45 -6.42 2.20
CA ASN A 312 -22.06 -6.52 0.80
C ASN A 312 -20.59 -6.93 0.75
N ILE A 313 -20.30 -8.10 0.18
CA ILE A 313 -18.95 -8.65 0.09
C ILE A 313 -18.65 -8.99 -1.37
N SER A 314 -17.48 -8.59 -1.85
CA SER A 314 -16.94 -9.03 -3.15
C SER A 314 -15.50 -9.54 -2.97
N ILE A 315 -15.08 -10.45 -3.86
CA ILE A 315 -13.73 -11.02 -3.83
C ILE A 315 -13.08 -10.76 -5.18
N GLY A 316 -11.98 -10.01 -5.17
CA GLY A 316 -11.25 -9.61 -6.36
C GLY A 316 -9.76 -9.89 -6.24
N THR A 317 -9.01 -9.36 -7.19
CA THR A 317 -7.56 -9.57 -7.26
C THR A 317 -6.84 -8.29 -7.64
N MET A 318 -5.58 -8.21 -7.21
CA MET A 318 -4.68 -7.20 -7.71
C MET A 318 -4.07 -7.67 -9.04
N VAL A 319 -4.26 -6.87 -10.10
CA VAL A 319 -3.61 -7.08 -11.41
C VAL A 319 -2.31 -6.30 -11.42
N GLU A 320 -1.27 -6.94 -10.91
CA GLU A 320 0.06 -6.33 -10.72
C GLU A 320 1.21 -7.12 -11.35
N THR A 321 0.90 -8.25 -11.99
CA THR A 321 1.86 -9.01 -12.78
C THR A 321 1.55 -8.90 -14.27
N PRO A 322 2.56 -8.82 -15.16
CA PRO A 322 2.33 -8.79 -16.59
C PRO A 322 1.50 -9.97 -17.09
N ARG A 323 1.69 -11.17 -16.50
CA ARG A 323 0.91 -12.35 -16.86
C ARG A 323 -0.57 -12.20 -16.52
N ALA A 324 -0.90 -11.64 -15.34
CA ALA A 324 -2.29 -11.41 -14.95
C ALA A 324 -2.98 -10.41 -15.89
N ALA A 325 -2.28 -9.34 -16.31
CA ALA A 325 -2.81 -8.40 -17.29
C ALA A 325 -3.03 -9.06 -18.67
N VAL A 326 -2.06 -9.84 -19.15
CA VAL A 326 -2.15 -10.55 -20.45
C VAL A 326 -3.25 -11.61 -20.45
N ARG A 327 -3.52 -12.28 -19.32
CA ARG A 327 -4.54 -13.34 -19.19
C ARG A 327 -5.76 -12.88 -18.39
N ALA A 328 -6.04 -11.58 -18.36
CA ALA A 328 -7.09 -11.00 -17.53
C ALA A 328 -8.49 -11.55 -17.85
N ASP A 329 -8.71 -12.08 -19.06
CA ASP A 329 -9.91 -12.80 -19.47
C ASP A 329 -10.16 -14.03 -18.59
N GLU A 330 -9.12 -14.83 -18.32
CA GLU A 330 -9.20 -16.02 -17.46
C GLU A 330 -9.29 -15.64 -15.98
N ILE A 331 -8.54 -14.61 -15.57
CA ILE A 331 -8.53 -14.13 -14.19
C ILE A 331 -9.93 -13.60 -13.80
N ALA A 332 -10.63 -12.92 -14.72
CA ALA A 332 -11.96 -12.37 -14.49
C ALA A 332 -13.04 -13.43 -14.22
N GLU A 333 -12.82 -14.69 -14.61
CA GLU A 333 -13.72 -15.79 -14.25
C GLU A 333 -13.76 -16.03 -12.73
N ALA A 334 -12.68 -15.73 -12.02
CA ALA A 334 -12.55 -15.92 -10.57
C ALA A 334 -12.53 -14.59 -9.77
N ALA A 335 -12.64 -13.44 -10.41
CA ALA A 335 -12.58 -12.12 -9.75
C ALA A 335 -13.87 -11.33 -9.90
N ASP A 336 -14.35 -10.69 -8.83
CA ASP A 336 -15.50 -9.77 -8.86
C ASP A 336 -15.08 -8.33 -9.20
N PHE A 337 -13.80 -8.01 -9.02
CA PHE A 337 -13.19 -6.73 -9.41
C PHE A 337 -11.68 -6.90 -9.64
N PHE A 338 -11.10 -5.96 -10.37
CA PHE A 338 -9.65 -5.77 -10.46
C PHE A 338 -9.22 -4.46 -9.80
N SER A 339 -8.07 -4.50 -9.13
CA SER A 339 -7.31 -3.31 -8.80
C SER A 339 -5.93 -3.43 -9.45
N PHE A 340 -5.55 -2.50 -10.31
CA PHE A 340 -4.22 -2.48 -10.90
C PHE A 340 -3.20 -2.00 -9.87
N GLY A 341 -2.30 -2.89 -9.47
CA GLY A 341 -1.14 -2.58 -8.63
C GLY A 341 0.00 -2.07 -9.51
N THR A 342 -0.10 -0.80 -9.92
CA THR A 342 0.77 -0.26 -10.97
C THR A 342 2.23 -0.09 -10.55
N ASN A 343 2.53 -0.06 -9.25
CA ASN A 343 3.91 -0.02 -8.76
C ASN A 343 4.65 -1.32 -9.15
N ASP A 344 4.12 -2.48 -8.74
CA ASP A 344 4.69 -3.80 -9.02
C ASP A 344 4.59 -4.12 -10.52
N LEU A 345 3.49 -3.73 -11.17
CA LEU A 345 3.35 -3.88 -12.62
C LEU A 345 4.44 -3.09 -13.38
N THR A 346 4.80 -1.89 -12.91
CA THR A 346 5.90 -1.11 -13.49
C THR A 346 7.23 -1.79 -13.25
N GLN A 347 7.50 -2.25 -12.02
CA GLN A 347 8.73 -2.97 -11.70
C GLN A 347 8.93 -4.20 -12.61
N LEU A 348 7.90 -5.02 -12.78
CA LEU A 348 7.97 -6.24 -13.58
C LEU A 348 7.99 -5.98 -15.09
N THR A 349 7.35 -4.91 -15.56
CA THR A 349 7.37 -4.52 -16.98
C THR A 349 8.73 -3.96 -17.39
N PHE A 350 9.32 -3.08 -16.59
CA PHE A 350 10.63 -2.49 -16.87
C PHE A 350 11.81 -3.39 -16.48
N GLY A 351 11.58 -4.36 -15.58
CA GLY A 351 12.68 -5.09 -14.93
C GLY A 351 13.42 -4.22 -13.92
N PHE A 352 12.73 -3.25 -13.32
CA PHE A 352 13.33 -2.30 -12.37
C PHE A 352 13.00 -2.69 -10.94
N SER A 353 14.04 -2.89 -10.13
CA SER A 353 13.90 -2.89 -8.68
C SER A 353 13.77 -1.44 -8.21
N ARG A 354 12.58 -1.06 -7.73
CA ARG A 354 12.22 0.30 -7.32
C ARG A 354 13.23 0.88 -6.33
N ASP A 355 13.65 0.08 -5.35
CA ASP A 355 14.59 0.50 -4.31
C ASP A 355 16.01 0.71 -4.84
N ASP A 356 16.41 -0.03 -5.87
CA ASP A 356 17.77 0.03 -6.43
C ASP A 356 17.93 1.10 -7.52
N VAL A 357 16.95 1.21 -8.43
CA VAL A 357 17.10 2.05 -9.62
C VAL A 357 16.93 3.54 -9.31
N GLU A 358 16.13 3.87 -8.31
CA GLU A 358 15.72 5.24 -8.00
C GLU A 358 16.91 6.16 -7.70
N SER A 359 17.84 5.71 -6.85
CA SER A 359 19.00 6.52 -6.45
C SER A 359 20.21 6.36 -7.38
N ARG A 360 20.35 5.18 -8.00
CA ARG A 360 21.58 4.85 -8.77
C ARG A 360 21.48 5.17 -10.24
N MET A 361 20.35 4.85 -10.87
CA MET A 361 20.20 4.82 -12.32
C MET A 361 19.26 5.92 -12.84
N MET A 362 18.16 6.19 -12.12
CA MET A 362 17.10 7.08 -12.58
C MET A 362 17.58 8.51 -12.92
N PRO A 363 18.44 9.17 -12.10
CA PRO A 363 18.92 10.52 -12.42
C PRO A 363 19.63 10.59 -13.78
N ALA A 364 20.51 9.63 -14.07
CA ALA A 364 21.26 9.59 -15.32
C ALA A 364 20.36 9.31 -16.54
N TYR A 365 19.33 8.45 -16.37
CA TYR A 365 18.38 8.15 -17.44
C TYR A 365 17.51 9.35 -17.81
N LEU A 366 17.09 10.13 -16.81
CA LEU A 366 16.33 11.36 -17.01
C LEU A 366 17.20 12.46 -17.63
N GLU A 367 18.44 12.65 -17.14
CA GLU A 367 19.38 13.65 -17.67
C GLU A 367 19.72 13.39 -19.15
N GLN A 368 19.92 12.13 -19.53
CA GLN A 368 20.19 11.73 -20.91
C GLN A 368 18.93 11.70 -21.79
N GLY A 369 17.74 11.95 -21.23
CA GLY A 369 16.46 11.89 -21.95
C GLY A 369 16.06 10.49 -22.42
N LEU A 370 16.64 9.43 -21.83
CA LEU A 370 16.27 8.03 -22.11
C LEU A 370 14.87 7.72 -21.57
N LEU A 371 14.48 8.40 -20.49
CA LEU A 371 13.13 8.42 -19.95
C LEU A 371 12.65 9.87 -19.87
N LYS A 372 11.39 10.11 -20.23
CA LYS A 372 10.78 11.45 -20.11
C LYS A 372 10.42 11.80 -18.67
N ARG A 373 10.05 10.79 -17.89
CA ARG A 373 9.59 10.87 -16.50
C ARG A 373 10.06 9.62 -15.75
N ASN A 374 10.10 9.70 -14.44
CA ASN A 374 10.25 8.50 -13.61
C ASN A 374 8.96 7.66 -13.74
N PRO A 375 9.04 6.41 -14.24
CA PRO A 375 7.87 5.58 -14.49
C PRO A 375 7.15 5.12 -13.21
N PHE A 376 7.73 5.34 -12.02
CA PHE A 376 7.09 5.07 -10.74
C PHE A 376 6.32 6.27 -10.17
N ASP A 377 6.53 7.46 -10.72
CA ASP A 377 5.81 8.69 -10.34
C ASP A 377 4.64 8.95 -11.30
N THR A 378 4.92 8.85 -12.60
CA THR A 378 3.94 8.99 -13.69
C THR A 378 3.94 7.72 -14.52
N ILE A 379 2.77 7.14 -14.73
CA ILE A 379 2.62 5.87 -15.43
C ILE A 379 3.22 5.95 -16.84
N ASP A 380 4.00 4.94 -17.20
CA ASP A 380 4.44 4.77 -18.59
C ASP A 380 3.23 4.41 -19.46
N GLN A 381 2.73 5.37 -20.25
CA GLN A 381 1.51 5.20 -21.03
C GLN A 381 1.62 4.13 -22.14
N SER A 382 2.83 3.92 -22.70
CA SER A 382 3.06 3.09 -23.90
C SER A 382 3.70 1.72 -23.62
N GLY A 383 3.81 1.33 -22.36
CA GLY A 383 4.21 -0.01 -21.94
C GLY A 383 3.34 -0.50 -20.79
N VAL A 384 3.49 0.10 -19.60
CA VAL A 384 2.65 -0.29 -18.44
C VAL A 384 1.17 0.05 -18.70
N GLY A 385 0.89 1.21 -19.29
CA GLY A 385 -0.45 1.63 -19.70
C GLY A 385 -1.09 0.69 -20.73
N ASP A 386 -0.30 0.08 -21.61
CA ASP A 386 -0.78 -0.93 -22.56
C ASP A 386 -1.19 -2.22 -21.86
N LEU A 387 -0.49 -2.63 -20.79
CA LEU A 387 -0.89 -3.76 -19.96
C LEU A 387 -2.16 -3.45 -19.15
N VAL A 388 -2.32 -2.22 -18.64
CA VAL A 388 -3.56 -1.80 -17.97
C VAL A 388 -4.73 -1.83 -18.95
N ARG A 389 -4.55 -1.31 -20.17
CA ARG A 389 -5.55 -1.37 -21.25
C ARG A 389 -5.95 -2.81 -21.56
N LEU A 390 -4.96 -3.66 -21.83
CA LEU A 390 -5.17 -5.06 -22.17
C LEU A 390 -5.91 -5.80 -21.04
N GLY A 391 -5.52 -5.56 -19.79
CA GLY A 391 -6.14 -6.15 -18.62
C GLY A 391 -7.60 -5.70 -18.45
N ALA A 392 -7.88 -4.42 -18.65
CA ALA A 392 -9.22 -3.84 -18.57
C ALA A 392 -10.14 -4.39 -19.66
N GLU A 393 -9.69 -4.37 -20.91
CA GLU A 393 -10.43 -4.87 -22.07
C GLU A 393 -10.74 -6.36 -21.96
N ARG A 394 -9.72 -7.19 -21.64
CA ARG A 394 -9.90 -8.64 -21.49
C ARG A 394 -10.78 -8.98 -20.29
N GLY A 395 -10.57 -8.34 -19.16
CA GLY A 395 -11.40 -8.55 -17.97
C GLY A 395 -12.88 -8.29 -18.25
N ARG A 396 -13.18 -7.15 -18.91
CA ARG A 396 -14.55 -6.80 -19.30
C ARG A 396 -15.11 -7.61 -20.47
N SER A 397 -14.25 -8.20 -21.31
CA SER A 397 -14.70 -9.16 -22.33
C SER A 397 -15.29 -10.44 -21.73
N THR A 398 -14.79 -10.87 -20.56
CA THR A 398 -15.33 -12.00 -19.81
C THR A 398 -16.48 -11.58 -18.90
N LYS A 399 -16.38 -10.43 -18.24
CA LYS A 399 -17.38 -9.92 -17.29
C LYS A 399 -17.64 -8.42 -17.56
N PRO A 400 -18.67 -8.05 -18.34
CA PRO A 400 -18.90 -6.67 -18.78
C PRO A 400 -18.99 -5.65 -17.63
N ASP A 401 -19.61 -6.04 -16.52
CA ASP A 401 -19.77 -5.19 -15.33
C ASP A 401 -18.61 -5.35 -14.32
N LEU A 402 -17.47 -5.91 -14.75
CA LEU A 402 -16.29 -6.05 -13.90
C LEU A 402 -15.81 -4.68 -13.47
N LYS A 403 -15.82 -4.46 -12.16
CA LYS A 403 -15.30 -3.25 -11.53
C LYS A 403 -13.78 -3.21 -11.66
N LEU A 404 -13.25 -2.13 -12.19
CA LEU A 404 -11.83 -1.88 -12.42
C LEU A 404 -11.40 -0.64 -11.64
N GLY A 405 -10.28 -0.72 -10.94
CA GLY A 405 -9.64 0.48 -10.44
C GLY A 405 -8.14 0.33 -10.37
N VAL A 406 -7.47 1.33 -9.85
CA VAL A 406 -6.02 1.37 -9.69
C VAL A 406 -5.67 1.85 -8.30
N CYS A 407 -4.65 1.24 -7.69
CA CYS A 407 -4.09 1.68 -6.43
C CYS A 407 -2.57 1.84 -6.55
N GLY A 408 -2.01 2.76 -5.77
CA GLY A 408 -0.58 3.06 -5.76
C GLY A 408 -0.31 4.54 -5.96
N GLU A 409 0.94 4.88 -6.25
CA GLU A 409 1.37 6.27 -6.38
C GLU A 409 0.73 6.96 -7.60
N HIS A 410 0.58 6.23 -8.70
CA HIS A 410 -0.02 6.72 -9.94
C HIS A 410 -1.49 7.14 -9.77
N GLY A 411 -2.21 6.58 -8.77
CA GLY A 411 -3.61 6.91 -8.53
C GLY A 411 -3.83 8.36 -8.06
N GLY A 412 -2.78 9.08 -7.70
CA GLY A 412 -2.84 10.50 -7.34
C GLY A 412 -2.07 11.40 -8.31
N ASP A 413 -1.58 10.88 -9.43
CA ASP A 413 -0.79 11.61 -10.42
C ASP A 413 -1.71 12.10 -11.56
N PRO A 414 -1.78 13.42 -11.87
CA PRO A 414 -2.73 13.95 -12.84
C PRO A 414 -2.64 13.34 -14.25
N GLU A 415 -1.43 13.15 -14.78
CA GLU A 415 -1.22 12.56 -16.11
C GLU A 415 -1.64 11.09 -16.14
N SER A 416 -1.37 10.35 -15.06
CA SER A 416 -1.79 8.95 -14.90
C SER A 416 -3.31 8.82 -14.76
N ILE A 417 -3.95 9.70 -13.97
CA ILE A 417 -5.41 9.70 -13.78
C ILE A 417 -6.14 9.91 -15.11
N ASP A 418 -5.64 10.81 -15.97
CA ASP A 418 -6.19 11.00 -17.31
C ASP A 418 -6.15 9.71 -18.13
N LEU A 419 -5.01 9.00 -18.13
CA LEU A 419 -4.91 7.71 -18.80
C LEU A 419 -5.92 6.71 -18.23
N PHE A 420 -5.97 6.53 -16.91
CA PHE A 420 -6.87 5.56 -16.28
C PHE A 420 -8.34 5.83 -16.59
N TYR A 421 -8.73 7.11 -16.62
CA TYR A 421 -10.05 7.52 -17.05
C TYR A 421 -10.32 7.15 -18.52
N ARG A 422 -9.39 7.45 -19.44
CA ARG A 422 -9.51 7.09 -20.87
C ARG A 422 -9.56 5.58 -21.10
N LEU A 423 -8.90 4.80 -20.25
CA LEU A 423 -8.94 3.34 -20.26
C LEU A 423 -10.24 2.77 -19.62
N GLY A 424 -11.11 3.63 -19.11
CA GLY A 424 -12.42 3.27 -18.59
C GLY A 424 -12.40 2.64 -17.21
N LEU A 425 -11.38 2.89 -16.38
CA LEU A 425 -11.39 2.47 -14.97
C LEU A 425 -12.52 3.17 -14.20
N ASP A 426 -13.09 2.49 -13.21
CA ASP A 426 -14.21 2.98 -12.40
C ASP A 426 -13.74 3.84 -11.22
N TYR A 427 -12.51 3.63 -10.74
CA TYR A 427 -11.93 4.44 -9.67
C TYR A 427 -10.41 4.51 -9.70
N VAL A 428 -9.87 5.58 -9.11
CA VAL A 428 -8.45 5.71 -8.72
C VAL A 428 -8.34 5.73 -7.19
N SER A 429 -7.23 5.24 -6.65
CA SER A 429 -6.98 5.20 -5.21
C SER A 429 -5.57 5.68 -4.86
N CYS A 430 -5.49 6.70 -4.01
CA CYS A 430 -4.24 7.41 -3.66
C CYS A 430 -4.14 7.69 -2.16
N SER A 431 -3.00 8.20 -1.66
CA SER A 431 -2.88 8.55 -0.24
C SER A 431 -3.92 9.62 0.17
N PRO A 432 -4.34 9.67 1.45
CA PRO A 432 -5.39 10.59 1.92
C PRO A 432 -5.17 12.04 1.50
N PHE A 433 -3.93 12.54 1.60
CA PHE A 433 -3.59 13.92 1.25
C PHE A 433 -3.59 14.21 -0.26
N ARG A 434 -3.53 13.18 -1.11
CA ARG A 434 -3.63 13.33 -2.57
C ARG A 434 -5.08 13.24 -3.06
N VAL A 435 -6.04 12.86 -2.23
CA VAL A 435 -7.46 12.77 -2.59
C VAL A 435 -7.99 14.07 -3.23
N PRO A 436 -7.74 15.28 -2.70
CA PRO A 436 -8.21 16.50 -3.33
C PRO A 436 -7.60 16.75 -4.72
N ILE A 437 -6.31 16.44 -4.90
CA ILE A 437 -5.62 16.54 -6.19
C ILE A 437 -6.27 15.55 -7.17
N ALA A 438 -6.46 14.30 -6.76
CA ALA A 438 -7.08 13.28 -7.59
C ALA A 438 -8.52 13.62 -7.98
N ARG A 439 -9.31 14.22 -7.08
CA ARG A 439 -10.67 14.73 -7.36
C ARG A 439 -10.65 15.78 -8.47
N LEU A 440 -9.75 16.76 -8.37
CA LEU A 440 -9.61 17.82 -9.37
C LEU A 440 -9.11 17.25 -10.71
N SER A 441 -8.08 16.41 -10.69
CA SER A 441 -7.50 15.81 -11.90
C SER A 441 -8.50 14.90 -12.63
N ALA A 442 -9.30 14.12 -11.89
CA ALA A 442 -10.37 13.32 -12.46
C ALA A 442 -11.39 14.18 -13.22
N ALA A 443 -11.81 15.30 -12.63
CA ALA A 443 -12.72 16.24 -13.29
C ALA A 443 -12.10 16.88 -14.54
N GLN A 444 -10.82 17.26 -14.48
CA GLN A 444 -10.08 17.82 -15.61
C GLN A 444 -9.96 16.82 -16.77
N ALA A 445 -9.63 15.56 -16.48
CA ALA A 445 -9.57 14.49 -17.47
C ALA A 445 -10.93 14.30 -18.17
N ILE A 446 -12.02 14.36 -17.41
CA ILE A 446 -13.38 14.26 -17.94
C ILE A 446 -13.71 15.43 -18.87
N VAL A 447 -13.41 16.67 -18.46
CA VAL A 447 -13.66 17.88 -19.28
C VAL A 447 -12.81 17.83 -20.57
N GLY A 448 -11.52 17.51 -20.46
CA GLY A 448 -10.63 17.41 -21.62
C GLY A 448 -11.06 16.34 -22.63
N SER A 449 -11.64 15.23 -22.16
CA SER A 449 -12.20 14.18 -23.03
C SER A 449 -13.48 14.59 -23.76
N SER A 450 -14.28 15.50 -23.19
CA SER A 450 -15.54 15.94 -23.79
C SER A 450 -15.35 16.94 -24.94
N ASP A 451 -14.25 17.68 -24.94
CA ASP A 451 -13.90 18.62 -26.02
C ASP A 451 -13.24 17.94 -27.22
N SER A 452 -12.71 16.72 -27.07
CA SER A 452 -12.13 15.92 -28.17
C SER A 452 -13.15 15.06 -28.91
N GLN A 453 -14.42 15.06 -28.48
CA GLN A 453 -15.55 14.41 -29.16
C GLN A 453 -16.49 15.39 -29.88
N LYS A 454 -16.22 16.70 -29.82
CA LYS A 454 -16.85 17.73 -30.64
C LYS A 454 -15.89 18.15 -31.76
#